data_AF-A0AAD5L383-F1
#
_entry.id   AF-A0AAD5L383-F1
#
_cell.length_a   1.000
_cell.length_b   1.000
_cell.length_c   1.000
_cell.angle_alpha   90.00
_cell.angle_beta   90.00
_cell.angle_gamma   90.00
#
_symmetry.space_group_name_H-M   'P 1'
#
loop_
_entity.id
_entity.type
_entity.pdbx_description
1 polymer ?
#
loop_
_entity_poly.entity_id
_entity_poly.type
_entity_poly.pdbx_seq_one_letter_code
_entity_poly.pdbx_strand_id
1 'polypeptide(L)'
;MKTENNRYFRLLDNDRQLDFHLTLQPPCGPKQTSCTNRTTSFNMVGQAKLLVVTAAIMERYPPITIESAAVIEKVPRTTVENSTTSSDPELDSAANKQYLQDLSTDRDNEFGRLFQSIECDVRKAKHERAIIGAQYNCWLAASLFKLPLCAKLQAFGQTAVVIQCKVINATFETVITPCGPQPKFKNYTMNLDGWN
;
A
#
# COMPACT_ATOMS: atom_id res chain seq x y z
N MET A 1 7.92 27.30 10.15
CA MET A 1 6.53 27.14 10.63
C MET A 1 6.45 25.84 11.40
N LYS A 2 6.05 25.89 12.68
CA LYS A 2 5.95 24.72 13.55
C LYS A 2 4.79 23.85 13.06
N THR A 3 5.08 22.61 12.66
CA THR A 3 4.11 21.55 12.42
C THR A 3 3.47 21.20 13.76
N GLU A 4 2.26 21.71 14.01
CA GLU A 4 1.41 21.19 15.08
C GLU A 4 1.12 19.73 14.76
N ASN A 5 1.58 18.86 15.66
CA ASN A 5 1.46 17.42 15.54
C ASN A 5 0.00 17.05 15.83
N ASN A 6 -0.90 17.23 14.85
CA ASN A 6 -2.30 16.86 14.96
C ASN A 6 -2.40 15.35 15.11
N ARG A 7 -2.59 14.89 16.34
CA ARG A 7 -2.80 13.47 16.64
C ARG A 7 -4.22 13.10 16.21
N TYR A 8 -4.30 12.33 15.13
CA TYR A 8 -5.52 11.69 14.65
C TYR A 8 -5.68 10.33 15.31
N PHE A 9 -6.89 10.03 15.78
CA PHE A 9 -7.25 8.75 16.39
C PHE A 9 -8.49 8.18 15.72
N ARG A 10 -8.66 6.87 15.79
CA ARG A 10 -9.84 6.14 15.32
C ARG A 10 -10.47 5.41 16.50
N LEU A 11 -11.78 5.51 16.65
CA LEU A 11 -12.56 4.71 17.58
C LEU A 11 -13.48 3.80 16.76
N LEU A 12 -13.23 2.50 16.87
CA LEU A 12 -13.93 1.47 16.11
C LEU A 12 -14.88 0.70 17.02
N ASP A 13 -16.14 0.60 16.63
CA ASP A 13 -17.12 -0.32 17.22
C ASP A 13 -17.55 -1.30 16.14
N ASN A 14 -16.91 -2.48 16.13
CA ASN A 14 -17.17 -3.50 15.12
C ASN A 14 -18.55 -4.16 15.29
N ASP A 15 -19.05 -4.25 16.52
CA ASP A 15 -20.35 -4.87 16.81
C ASP A 15 -21.49 -4.02 16.27
N ARG A 16 -21.32 -2.70 16.33
CA ARG A 16 -22.30 -1.72 15.82
C ARG A 16 -21.98 -1.17 14.42
N GLN A 17 -20.86 -1.60 13.83
CA GLN A 17 -20.39 -1.11 12.52
C GLN A 17 -20.24 0.42 12.49
N LEU A 18 -19.62 0.99 13.52
CA LEU A 18 -19.38 2.43 13.63
C LEU A 18 -17.87 2.71 13.63
N ASP A 19 -17.47 3.78 12.94
CA ASP A 19 -16.10 4.29 12.94
C ASP A 19 -16.13 5.81 13.14
N PHE A 20 -15.39 6.29 14.14
CA PHE A 20 -15.28 7.71 14.46
C PHE A 20 -13.83 8.16 14.35
N HIS A 21 -13.62 9.19 13.53
CA HIS A 21 -12.33 9.86 13.43
C HIS A 21 -12.26 10.99 14.45
N LEU A 22 -11.20 11.00 15.23
CA LEU A 22 -11.03 11.88 16.38
C LEU A 22 -9.77 12.73 16.21
N THR A 23 -9.88 14.02 16.54
CA THR A 23 -8.73 14.92 16.65
C THR A 23 -8.57 15.35 18.10
N LEU A 24 -7.33 15.27 18.59
CA LEU A 24 -7.02 15.73 19.95
C LEU A 24 -7.31 17.23 20.08
N GLN A 25 -8.11 17.59 21.07
CA GLN A 25 -8.31 18.97 21.45
C GLN A 25 -7.45 19.31 22.68
N PRO A 26 -6.77 20.47 22.72
CA PRO A 26 -6.10 20.94 23.93
C PRO A 26 -7.10 21.05 25.09
N PRO A 27 -6.65 20.86 26.34
CA PRO A 27 -7.55 20.63 27.47
C PRO A 27 -8.51 21.80 27.68
N CYS A 28 -9.81 21.47 27.65
CA CYS A 28 -10.91 22.10 28.37
C CYS A 28 -10.95 23.63 28.42
N GLY A 29 -11.73 24.25 27.51
CA GLY A 29 -12.13 25.65 27.63
C GLY A 29 -13.04 25.90 28.86
N PRO A 30 -13.13 27.15 29.36
CA PRO A 30 -13.71 27.51 30.66
C PRO A 30 -15.21 27.26 30.84
N LYS A 31 -15.90 26.68 29.83
CA LYS A 31 -17.34 26.45 29.83
C LYS A 31 -17.76 24.98 30.03
N GLN A 32 -16.81 24.05 30.22
CA GLN A 32 -17.13 22.64 30.45
C GLN A 32 -17.09 22.30 31.95
N THR A 33 -18.25 21.93 32.50
CA THR A 33 -18.48 21.73 33.95
C THR A 33 -17.76 20.51 34.54
N SER A 34 -17.21 19.61 33.70
CA SER A 34 -16.58 18.35 34.12
C SER A 34 -15.16 18.18 33.56
N CYS A 35 -14.41 19.27 33.52
CA CYS A 35 -13.06 19.28 32.98
C CYS A 35 -12.02 19.39 34.09
N THR A 36 -11.41 18.25 34.44
CA THR A 36 -10.21 18.23 35.31
C THR A 36 -8.96 18.18 34.44
N ASN A 37 -7.81 18.52 35.02
CA ASN A 37 -6.48 18.36 34.39
C ASN A 37 -6.12 16.91 34.01
N ARG A 38 -6.98 15.94 34.34
CA ARG A 38 -6.86 14.50 34.04
C ARG A 38 -7.82 14.04 32.94
N THR A 39 -8.56 14.98 32.36
CA THR A 39 -9.54 14.72 31.30
C THR A 39 -8.94 15.10 29.96
N THR A 40 -9.02 14.21 28.98
CA THR A 40 -8.68 14.51 27.58
C THR A 40 -9.95 14.54 26.73
N SER A 41 -10.06 15.58 25.91
CA SER A 41 -11.20 15.80 25.01
C SER A 41 -10.78 15.63 23.56
N PHE A 42 -11.67 15.02 22.77
CA PHE A 42 -11.49 14.80 21.35
C PHE A 42 -12.70 15.31 20.58
N ASN A 43 -12.45 16.01 19.47
CA ASN A 43 -13.49 16.37 18.53
C ASN A 43 -13.71 15.23 17.54
N MET A 44 -14.96 14.99 17.17
CA MET A 44 -15.29 14.11 16.04
C MET A 44 -15.17 14.87 14.73
N VAL A 45 -14.38 14.33 13.80
CA VAL A 45 -14.24 14.88 12.45
C VAL A 45 -15.58 14.76 11.72
N GLY A 46 -16.06 15.85 11.14
CA GLY A 46 -17.36 15.91 10.45
C GLY A 46 -18.56 16.15 11.38
N GLN A 47 -18.39 16.07 12.70
CA GLN A 47 -19.46 16.21 13.68
C GLN A 47 -19.12 17.23 14.77
N ALA A 48 -19.24 18.52 14.42
CA ALA A 48 -18.83 19.64 15.29
C ALA A 48 -19.62 19.76 16.62
N LYS A 49 -20.73 19.03 16.77
CA LYS A 49 -21.57 19.05 17.98
C LYS A 49 -21.21 17.94 18.98
N LEU A 50 -20.39 16.97 18.59
CA LEU A 50 -20.07 15.82 19.41
C LEU A 50 -18.63 15.90 19.93
N LEU A 51 -18.48 15.59 21.22
CA LEU A 51 -17.21 15.63 21.93
C LEU A 51 -17.04 14.31 22.69
N VAL A 52 -15.90 13.66 22.51
CA VAL A 52 -15.53 12.49 23.30
C VAL A 52 -14.63 12.95 24.44
N VAL A 53 -15.01 12.57 25.66
CA VAL A 53 -14.29 12.95 26.88
C VAL A 53 -13.84 11.69 27.60
N THR A 54 -12.53 11.50 27.76
CA THR A 54 -11.97 10.37 28.49
C THR A 54 -11.40 10.86 29.82
N ALA A 55 -11.84 10.26 30.93
CA ALA A 55 -11.32 10.53 32.27
C ALA A 55 -10.60 9.29 32.82
N ALA A 56 -9.51 9.49 33.56
CA ALA A 56 -8.81 8.40 34.25
C ALA A 56 -9.67 7.88 35.41
N ILE A 57 -10.17 6.64 35.31
CA ILE A 57 -10.91 5.98 36.40
C ILE A 57 -9.91 5.55 37.47
N MET A 58 -9.87 6.24 38.62
CA MET A 58 -9.29 5.71 39.85
C MET A 58 -10.44 5.16 40.71
N GLU A 59 -10.27 3.97 41.30
CA GLU A 59 -11.28 3.20 42.06
C GLU A 59 -11.96 3.91 43.26
N ARG A 60 -11.71 5.21 43.50
CA ARG A 60 -12.22 5.98 44.65
C ARG A 60 -12.84 7.34 44.30
N TYR A 61 -13.45 7.49 43.12
CA TYR A 61 -14.31 8.64 42.85
C TYR A 61 -15.72 8.15 42.51
N PRO A 62 -16.79 8.85 42.96
CA PRO A 62 -18.14 8.55 42.51
C PRO A 62 -18.20 8.68 40.98
N PRO A 63 -19.00 7.83 40.30
CA PRO A 63 -19.10 7.85 38.86
C PRO A 63 -19.50 9.25 38.39
N ILE A 64 -18.86 9.69 37.31
CA ILE A 64 -19.16 10.94 36.65
C ILE A 64 -20.64 10.89 36.22
N THR A 65 -21.52 11.61 36.91
CA THR A 65 -22.90 11.83 36.49
C THR A 65 -22.90 12.85 35.35
N ILE A 66 -22.60 12.39 34.14
CA ILE A 66 -22.91 13.10 32.91
C ILE A 66 -24.18 12.45 32.36
N GLU A 67 -25.24 13.23 32.18
CA GLU A 67 -26.51 12.85 31.51
C GLU A 67 -26.35 12.54 30.01
N SER A 68 -25.21 12.00 29.57
CA SER A 68 -24.97 11.70 28.17
C SER A 68 -23.96 10.55 28.03
N ALA A 69 -24.50 9.40 27.63
CA ALA A 69 -23.87 8.25 26.99
C ALA A 69 -22.55 7.72 27.59
N ALA A 70 -22.68 6.81 28.57
CA ALA A 70 -21.60 5.96 29.02
C ALA A 70 -21.42 4.76 28.08
N VAL A 71 -20.22 4.59 27.51
CA VAL A 71 -19.70 3.27 27.14
C VAL A 71 -18.69 2.89 28.22
N ILE A 72 -19.10 2.03 29.14
CA ILE A 72 -18.21 1.39 30.12
C ILE A 72 -18.22 -0.10 29.79
N GLU A 73 -17.12 -0.58 29.23
CA GLU A 73 -16.86 -2.00 29.13
C GLU A 73 -16.12 -2.47 30.40
N LYS A 74 -16.85 -3.21 31.25
CA LYS A 74 -16.38 -4.42 31.96
C LYS A 74 -17.50 -4.99 32.83
N VAL A 75 -17.87 -6.25 32.55
CA VAL A 75 -18.91 -7.03 33.24
C VAL A 75 -18.49 -7.33 34.68
N PRO A 76 -19.35 -7.07 35.70
CA PRO A 76 -20.12 -8.16 36.30
C PRO A 76 -21.59 -7.80 36.64
N ARG A 77 -22.48 -8.70 36.20
CA ARG A 77 -23.88 -8.98 36.57
C ARG A 77 -24.47 -8.16 37.76
N THR A 78 -25.34 -7.19 37.48
CA THR A 78 -26.65 -7.01 38.16
C THR A 78 -27.51 -5.94 37.48
N THR A 79 -28.80 -6.28 37.31
CA THR A 79 -29.97 -5.41 37.05
C THR A 79 -29.87 -4.43 35.88
N VAL A 80 -30.44 -4.87 34.74
CA VAL A 80 -30.91 -4.03 33.64
C VAL A 80 -32.04 -3.14 34.19
N GLU A 81 -31.71 -1.93 34.61
CA GLU A 81 -32.69 -0.84 34.59
C GLU A 81 -32.53 -0.13 33.25
N ASN A 82 -33.67 -0.01 32.56
CA ASN A 82 -33.80 0.44 31.18
C ASN A 82 -33.09 1.78 30.93
N SER A 83 -31.84 1.72 30.47
CA SER A 83 -31.14 2.85 29.89
C SER A 83 -31.89 3.25 28.63
N THR A 84 -32.57 4.39 28.66
CA THR A 84 -33.16 5.01 27.49
C THR A 84 -32.08 5.18 26.41
N THR A 85 -32.27 4.43 25.33
CA THR A 85 -31.52 4.49 24.08
C THR A 85 -31.64 5.90 23.51
N SER A 86 -30.69 6.76 23.84
CA SER A 86 -30.41 8.00 23.10
C SER A 86 -29.47 7.68 21.94
N SER A 87 -29.88 6.76 21.07
CA SER A 87 -29.28 6.63 19.74
C SER A 87 -29.95 7.70 18.88
N ASP A 88 -29.25 8.81 18.66
CA ASP A 88 -29.64 9.74 17.60
C ASP A 88 -29.52 8.97 16.27
N PRO A 89 -30.63 8.61 15.62
CA PRO A 89 -30.60 7.74 14.44
C PRO A 89 -29.83 8.37 13.29
N GLU A 90 -29.71 9.71 13.26
CA GLU A 90 -28.94 10.44 12.26
C GLU A 90 -27.44 10.28 12.49
N LEU A 91 -26.99 10.30 13.76
CA LEU A 91 -25.62 10.03 14.17
C LEU A 91 -25.19 8.61 13.80
N ASP A 92 -25.99 7.62 14.18
CA ASP A 92 -25.70 6.21 13.89
C ASP A 92 -25.67 5.95 12.38
N SER A 93 -26.56 6.60 11.62
CA SER A 93 -26.58 6.50 10.15
C SER A 93 -25.32 7.11 9.51
N ALA A 94 -24.89 8.29 9.96
CA ALA A 94 -23.69 8.96 9.45
C ALA A 94 -22.41 8.16 9.78
N ALA A 95 -22.30 7.66 11.01
CA ALA A 95 -21.14 6.88 11.46
C ALA A 95 -21.08 5.49 10.79
N ASN A 96 -22.23 4.84 10.54
CA ASN A 96 -22.28 3.60 9.76
C ASN A 96 -21.87 3.84 8.29
N LYS A 97 -22.34 4.93 7.68
CA LYS A 97 -21.91 5.29 6.32
C LYS A 97 -20.38 5.51 6.25
N GLN A 98 -19.81 6.18 7.25
CA GLN A 98 -18.37 6.37 7.36
C GLN A 98 -17.63 5.03 7.53
N TYR A 99 -18.10 4.16 8.44
CA TYR A 99 -17.55 2.81 8.64
C TYR A 99 -17.49 2.00 7.34
N LEU A 100 -18.58 1.99 6.57
CA LEU A 100 -18.64 1.24 5.31
C LEU A 100 -17.69 1.80 4.24
N GLN A 101 -17.60 3.13 4.13
CA GLN A 101 -16.68 3.79 3.19
C GLN A 101 -15.23 3.51 3.54
N ASP A 102 -14.92 3.59 4.82
CA ASP A 102 -13.59 3.38 5.36
C ASP A 102 -13.15 1.93 5.25
N LEU A 103 -14.03 0.98 5.55
CA LEU A 103 -13.78 -0.45 5.36
C LEU A 103 -13.49 -0.76 3.88
N SER A 104 -14.25 -0.18 2.95
CA SER A 104 -13.99 -0.34 1.52
C SER A 104 -12.63 0.26 1.14
N THR A 105 -12.36 1.47 1.60
CA THR A 105 -11.12 2.19 1.29
C THR A 105 -9.90 1.46 1.85
N ASP A 106 -9.99 0.92 3.06
CA ASP A 106 -8.90 0.17 3.68
C ASP A 106 -8.63 -1.15 2.94
N ARG A 107 -9.67 -1.85 2.49
CA ARG A 107 -9.53 -3.04 1.63
C ARG A 107 -8.92 -2.71 0.28
N ASP A 108 -9.36 -1.63 -0.36
CA ASP A 108 -8.83 -1.20 -1.65
C ASP A 108 -7.35 -0.77 -1.54
N ASN A 109 -7.00 -0.08 -0.46
CA ASN A 109 -5.63 0.30 -0.15
C ASN A 109 -4.74 -0.92 0.13
N GLU A 110 -5.23 -1.90 0.89
CA GLU A 110 -4.53 -3.16 1.13
C GLU A 110 -4.28 -3.90 -0.18
N PHE A 111 -5.31 -4.05 -1.01
CA PHE A 111 -5.20 -4.67 -2.31
C PHE A 111 -4.21 -3.92 -3.22
N GLY A 112 -4.25 -2.59 -3.23
CA GLY A 112 -3.31 -1.76 -3.97
C GLY A 112 -1.85 -2.00 -3.56
N ARG A 113 -1.57 -2.14 -2.26
CA ARG A 113 -0.23 -2.46 -1.75
C ARG A 113 0.22 -3.86 -2.17
N LEU A 114 -0.68 -4.84 -2.10
CA LEU A 114 -0.41 -6.22 -2.55
C LEU A 114 -0.09 -6.26 -4.04
N PHE A 115 -0.88 -5.57 -4.86
CA PHE A 115 -0.65 -5.49 -6.30
C PHE A 115 0.72 -4.86 -6.64
N GLN A 116 1.07 -3.76 -5.97
CA GLN A 116 2.37 -3.12 -6.13
C GLN A 116 3.53 -4.04 -5.74
N SER A 117 3.38 -4.81 -4.65
CA SER A 117 4.39 -5.81 -4.25
C SER A 117 4.58 -6.87 -5.33
N ILE A 118 3.49 -7.44 -5.83
CA ILE A 118 3.54 -8.46 -6.89
C ILE A 118 4.15 -7.90 -8.17
N GLU A 119 3.82 -6.66 -8.54
CA GLU A 119 4.39 -6.03 -9.72
C GLU A 119 5.91 -5.84 -9.60
N CYS A 120 6.39 -5.43 -8.42
CA CYS A 120 7.82 -5.35 -8.12
C CYS A 120 8.51 -6.72 -8.25
N ASP A 121 7.91 -7.79 -7.73
CA ASP A 121 8.44 -9.14 -7.83
C ASP A 121 8.49 -9.64 -9.28
N VAL A 122 7.43 -9.36 -10.07
CA VAL A 122 7.39 -9.67 -11.50
C VAL A 122 8.47 -8.92 -12.26
N ARG A 123 8.68 -7.63 -11.96
CA ARG A 123 9.74 -6.82 -12.60
C ARG A 123 11.12 -7.36 -12.26
N LYS A 124 11.36 -7.74 -11.00
CA LYS A 124 12.61 -8.36 -10.57
C LYS A 124 12.87 -9.70 -11.28
N ALA A 125 11.87 -10.59 -11.30
CA ALA A 125 11.98 -11.87 -11.99
C ALA A 125 12.20 -11.69 -13.50
N LYS A 126 11.54 -10.71 -14.12
CA LYS A 126 11.75 -10.37 -15.53
C LYS A 126 13.18 -9.89 -15.80
N HIS A 127 13.73 -9.06 -14.92
CA HIS A 127 15.11 -8.56 -14.99
C HIS A 127 16.13 -9.71 -14.87
N GLU A 128 15.96 -10.59 -13.90
CA GLU A 128 16.84 -11.75 -13.71
C GLU A 128 16.79 -12.69 -14.93
N ARG A 129 15.59 -12.97 -15.46
CA ARG A 129 15.43 -13.73 -16.72
C ARG A 129 16.09 -13.05 -17.91
N ALA A 130 16.05 -11.73 -17.98
CA ALA A 130 16.73 -10.98 -19.03
C ALA A 130 18.24 -11.18 -18.98
N ILE A 131 18.82 -11.12 -17.77
CA ILE A 131 20.25 -11.32 -17.56
C ILE A 131 20.67 -12.74 -17.88
N ILE A 132 20.00 -13.74 -17.32
CA ILE A 132 20.34 -15.16 -17.55
C ILE A 132 20.19 -15.51 -19.03
N GLY A 133 19.09 -15.07 -19.65
CA GLY A 133 18.87 -15.24 -21.08
C GLY A 133 19.98 -14.60 -21.91
N ALA A 134 20.40 -13.38 -21.55
CA ALA A 134 21.46 -12.65 -22.22
C ALA A 134 22.86 -13.28 -22.05
N GLN A 135 23.14 -13.92 -20.91
CA GLN A 135 24.37 -14.68 -20.69
C GLN A 135 24.43 -15.94 -21.55
N TYR A 136 23.29 -16.60 -21.78
CA TYR A 136 23.20 -17.78 -22.62
C TYR A 136 23.21 -17.45 -24.11
N ASN A 137 22.33 -16.53 -24.56
CA ASN A 137 22.26 -16.09 -25.95
C ASN A 137 21.69 -14.67 -26.04
N CYS A 138 22.55 -13.72 -26.39
CA CYS A 138 22.22 -12.29 -26.42
C CYS A 138 21.13 -11.91 -27.44
N TRP A 139 21.07 -12.60 -28.58
CA TRP A 139 20.11 -12.33 -29.66
C TRP A 139 18.74 -12.95 -29.38
N LEU A 140 18.72 -14.18 -28.89
CA LEU A 140 17.49 -14.86 -28.48
C LEU A 140 16.84 -14.12 -27.30
N ALA A 141 17.64 -13.70 -26.32
CA ALA A 141 17.15 -12.87 -25.23
C ALA A 141 16.49 -11.59 -25.77
N ALA A 142 17.18 -10.87 -26.65
CA ALA A 142 16.62 -9.65 -27.26
C ALA A 142 15.28 -9.91 -27.96
N SER A 143 15.16 -11.01 -28.72
CA SER A 143 13.92 -11.42 -29.36
C SER A 143 12.80 -11.74 -28.34
N LEU A 144 13.11 -12.47 -27.27
CA LEU A 144 12.17 -12.78 -26.19
C LEU A 144 11.64 -11.52 -25.50
N PHE A 145 12.50 -10.51 -25.33
CA PHE A 145 12.13 -9.21 -24.79
C PHE A 145 11.55 -8.24 -25.82
N LYS A 146 11.27 -8.72 -27.05
CA LYS A 146 10.70 -7.95 -28.15
C LYS A 146 11.48 -6.67 -28.46
N LEU A 147 12.80 -6.74 -28.36
CA LEU A 147 13.68 -5.65 -28.77
C LEU A 147 13.67 -5.51 -30.30
N PRO A 148 14.12 -4.36 -30.84
CA PRO A 148 14.21 -4.16 -32.29
C PRO A 148 14.99 -5.28 -32.99
N LEU A 149 14.63 -5.53 -34.25
CA LEU A 149 15.13 -6.65 -35.08
C LEU A 149 16.67 -6.73 -35.18
N CYS A 150 17.35 -5.59 -35.00
CA CYS A 150 18.81 -5.48 -34.93
C CYS A 150 19.26 -5.06 -33.53
N ALA A 151 18.96 -5.87 -32.51
CA ALA A 151 19.39 -5.63 -31.15
C ALA A 151 19.84 -6.93 -30.46
N LYS A 152 20.89 -6.84 -29.64
CA LYS A 152 21.31 -7.90 -28.72
C LYS A 152 21.34 -7.39 -27.28
N LEU A 153 21.03 -8.26 -26.33
CA LEU A 153 21.20 -7.99 -24.90
C LEU A 153 22.53 -8.58 -24.43
N GLN A 154 23.48 -7.74 -24.03
CA GLN A 154 24.74 -8.20 -23.47
C GLN A 154 24.71 -8.05 -21.95
N ALA A 155 24.85 -9.17 -21.23
CA ALA A 155 24.89 -9.18 -19.78
C ALA A 155 26.27 -8.81 -19.23
N PHE A 156 26.27 -8.04 -18.14
CA PHE A 156 27.43 -7.67 -17.33
C PHE A 156 27.08 -7.86 -15.86
N GLY A 157 27.39 -9.03 -15.31
CA GLY A 157 27.03 -9.41 -13.95
C GLY A 157 25.51 -9.32 -13.72
N GLN A 158 25.08 -8.36 -12.91
CA GLN A 158 23.68 -8.11 -12.56
C GLN A 158 22.97 -7.06 -13.44
N THR A 159 23.62 -6.63 -14.52
CA THR A 159 23.09 -5.65 -15.45
C THR A 159 23.14 -6.19 -16.87
N ALA A 160 22.37 -5.60 -17.78
CA ALA A 160 22.46 -5.90 -19.20
C ALA A 160 22.37 -4.60 -20.00
N VAL A 161 23.10 -4.55 -21.11
CA VAL A 161 23.04 -3.44 -22.06
C VAL A 161 22.37 -3.91 -23.34
N VAL A 162 21.60 -3.01 -23.95
CA VAL A 162 21.05 -3.22 -25.28
C VAL A 162 22.04 -2.65 -26.28
N ILE A 163 22.54 -3.50 -27.16
CA ILE A 163 23.40 -3.09 -28.27
C ILE A 163 22.56 -3.16 -29.53
N GLN A 164 22.30 -2.00 -30.13
CA GLN A 164 21.64 -1.90 -31.42
C GLN A 164 22.66 -2.00 -32.54
N CYS A 165 22.24 -2.59 -33.66
CA CYS A 165 23.06 -2.68 -34.86
C CYS A 165 22.40 -1.99 -36.04
N LYS A 166 23.22 -1.77 -37.06
CA LYS A 166 22.78 -1.28 -38.36
C LYS A 166 22.47 -2.48 -39.25
N VAL A 167 21.25 -2.52 -39.79
CA VAL A 167 20.87 -3.51 -40.80
C VAL A 167 21.64 -3.20 -42.09
N ILE A 168 22.31 -4.22 -42.63
CA ILE A 168 22.98 -4.15 -43.92
C ILE A 168 22.53 -5.32 -44.78
N ASN A 169 22.39 -5.08 -46.09
CA ASN A 169 22.18 -6.16 -47.04
C ASN A 169 23.52 -6.88 -47.25
N ALA A 170 23.53 -8.19 -47.02
CA ALA A 170 24.72 -9.03 -47.09
C ALA A 170 24.49 -10.20 -48.05
N THR A 171 25.49 -10.45 -48.90
CA THR A 171 25.56 -11.65 -49.74
C THR A 171 26.56 -12.62 -49.13
N PHE A 172 26.14 -13.86 -48.93
CA PHE A 172 26.96 -14.90 -48.31
C PHE A 172 27.49 -15.86 -49.38
N GLU A 173 28.76 -16.22 -49.24
CA GLU A 173 29.39 -17.29 -50.00
C GLU A 173 29.59 -18.49 -49.09
N THR A 174 29.69 -19.69 -49.64
CA THR A 174 30.00 -20.89 -48.86
C THR A 174 31.47 -21.24 -49.04
N VAL A 175 32.19 -21.44 -47.93
CA VAL A 175 33.56 -21.95 -47.93
C VAL A 175 33.62 -23.24 -47.13
N ILE A 176 34.35 -24.23 -47.65
CA ILE A 176 34.58 -25.49 -46.96
C ILE A 176 35.80 -25.32 -46.05
N THR A 177 35.58 -25.37 -44.74
CA THR A 177 36.66 -25.37 -43.73
C THR A 177 36.81 -26.79 -43.15
N PRO A 178 37.85 -27.07 -42.34
CA PRO A 178 37.96 -28.35 -41.63
C PRO A 178 36.76 -28.65 -40.70
N CYS A 179 36.00 -27.63 -40.31
CA CYS A 179 34.77 -27.75 -39.52
C CYS A 179 33.52 -28.00 -40.39
N GLY A 180 33.66 -28.11 -41.72
CA GLY A 180 32.57 -28.28 -42.67
C GLY A 180 32.27 -27.02 -43.50
N PRO A 181 31.20 -27.04 -44.31
CA PRO A 181 30.76 -25.87 -45.08
C PRO A 181 30.25 -24.76 -44.14
N GLN A 182 30.86 -23.59 -44.22
CA GLN A 182 30.51 -22.42 -43.41
C GLN A 182 30.16 -21.22 -44.31
N PRO A 183 29.13 -20.43 -43.97
CA PRO A 183 28.84 -19.18 -44.66
C PRO A 183 29.93 -18.14 -44.35
N LYS A 184 30.38 -17.46 -45.40
CA LYS A 184 31.40 -16.42 -45.40
C LYS A 184 30.79 -15.12 -45.88
N PHE A 185 31.07 -14.04 -45.16
CA PHE A 185 30.77 -12.68 -45.59
C PHE A 185 32.01 -11.81 -45.41
N LYS A 186 32.47 -11.23 -46.53
CA LYS A 186 33.77 -10.55 -46.62
C LYS A 186 34.89 -11.48 -46.13
N ASN A 187 35.60 -11.11 -45.07
CA ASN A 187 36.72 -11.88 -44.50
C ASN A 187 36.34 -12.65 -43.23
N TYR A 188 35.05 -12.73 -42.90
CA TYR A 188 34.57 -13.38 -41.68
C TYR A 188 33.71 -14.59 -42.02
N THR A 189 33.85 -15.66 -41.22
CA THR A 189 32.90 -16.77 -41.19
C THR A 189 31.91 -16.57 -40.04
N MET A 190 30.66 -16.98 -40.21
CA MET A 190 29.67 -16.90 -39.13
C MET A 190 29.67 -18.21 -38.32
N ASN A 191 29.71 -18.11 -36.99
CA ASN A 191 29.58 -19.28 -36.11
C ASN A 191 28.10 -19.57 -35.82
N LEU A 192 27.80 -20.71 -35.16
CA LEU A 192 26.45 -21.08 -34.71
C LEU A 192 25.79 -19.99 -33.84
N ASP A 193 26.60 -19.23 -33.12
CA ASP A 193 26.14 -18.16 -32.21
C ASP A 193 25.99 -16.79 -32.91
N GLY A 194 26.28 -16.72 -34.22
CA GLY A 194 26.22 -15.51 -35.04
C GLY A 194 27.57 -14.81 -35.24
N TRP A 195 27.53 -13.48 -35.27
CA TRP A 195 28.70 -12.59 -35.38
C TRP A 195 29.31 -12.38 -33.99
N ASN A 196 30.49 -12.95 -33.74
CA ASN A 196 31.35 -12.56 -32.62
C ASN A 196 32.25 -11.38 -33.00
#